data_AF-A0A968M9X2-F1
#
_entry.id   AF-A0A968M9X2-F1
#
_cell.length_a   1.000
_cell.length_b   1.000
_cell.length_c   1.000
_cell.angle_alpha   90.00
_cell.angle_beta   90.00
_cell.angle_gamma   90.00
#
_symmetry.space_group_name_H-M   'P 1'
#
loop_
_entity.id
_entity.type
_entity.pdbx_description
1 polymer ?
#
loop_
_entity_poly.entity_id
_entity_poly.type
_entity_poly.pdbx_seq_one_letter_code
_entity_poly.pdbx_strand_id
1 'polypeptide(L)'
;MAGAVCAGAAPRHRTPAPRAGLWLALSTALVMYTSFYHALFAALFTVIWLLYHMLTRRSFWRYVGPWLVALPVLALLLLPLVPSVSTGVGSAIRDEEHWRIKADLYHVDLVDPFLPSAHHPLWGAAIREYQEPLHLNSDSWVTTPGYLALALAILGVWRGWRVARLWLLLTFILLVYAMGTRLRIGGIDTGIPLPIAYIHALPLVGFGHRRSFVMLLNLIPFAVLVGFGVHALAQHNTGWRRLALLAAVFGLALFELAPPRMQIYADDTPALYASLRGGEGALLTVPSSDGTLLGQSAGLRAQMIHERPLIAGYVARPPVYPMFDSAPPFKQLYDLNCRDRDIIAPDVATARSSLAFYGVGQVVLHSERLDADELRCARRWLDERLALPIARQEGPIIVYNVPHYEPQPFLYLNRGWFNLERNDTRQWRWMSTRGLLYIVNPANEPRHFAVTLHLESFQEPRAIAATFNGRVLGSMHVLPNATRRYELLLLVPPGEHELRLSGPTTTDPAAGRAVSIVLVAAHLHELP
;
A
#
# COMPACT_ATOMS: atom_id res chain seq x y z
N MET A 1 -63.05 -3.71 22.67
CA MET A 1 -63.29 -2.48 23.45
C MET A 1 -62.04 -2.17 24.25
N ALA A 2 -61.53 -0.93 24.11
CA ALA A 2 -60.46 -0.27 24.87
C ALA A 2 -59.20 -1.11 25.21
N GLY A 3 -58.02 -0.89 24.62
CA GLY A 3 -57.36 0.41 24.51
C GLY A 3 -56.31 0.56 25.61
N ALA A 4 -55.17 -0.13 25.49
CA ALA A 4 -53.95 0.16 26.25
C ALA A 4 -52.75 -0.58 25.60
N VAL A 5 -52.50 -0.31 24.32
CA VAL A 5 -51.13 -0.46 23.82
C VAL A 5 -50.33 0.59 24.57
N CYS A 6 -49.34 0.16 25.34
CA CYS A 6 -48.35 1.02 25.97
C CYS A 6 -47.76 1.98 24.93
N ALA A 7 -48.37 3.16 24.82
CA ALA A 7 -47.71 4.38 24.41
C ALA A 7 -46.71 4.69 25.53
N GLY A 8 -45.59 3.97 25.53
CA GLY A 8 -44.42 4.39 26.28
C GLY A 8 -44.14 5.82 25.89
N ALA A 9 -44.27 6.73 26.85
CA ALA A 9 -43.95 8.13 26.69
C ALA A 9 -42.59 8.22 25.99
N ALA A 10 -42.58 8.71 24.75
CA ALA A 10 -41.34 9.02 24.06
C ALA A 10 -40.55 9.95 24.98
N PRO A 11 -39.33 9.60 25.43
CA PRO A 11 -38.55 10.50 26.23
C PRO A 11 -38.39 11.79 25.43
N ARG A 12 -38.92 12.90 25.96
CA ARG A 12 -38.61 14.25 25.47
C ARG A 12 -37.18 14.60 25.88
N HIS A 13 -36.20 13.78 25.51
CA HIS A 13 -34.80 14.19 25.58
C HIS A 13 -34.55 15.14 24.42
N ARG A 14 -34.89 16.42 24.63
CA ARG A 14 -34.28 17.53 23.88
C ARG A 14 -32.82 17.56 24.29
N THR A 15 -31.97 16.73 23.67
CA THR A 15 -30.54 17.00 23.70
C THR A 15 -30.36 18.40 23.12
N PRO A 16 -29.81 19.38 23.88
CA PRO A 16 -29.63 20.71 23.35
C PRO A 16 -28.72 20.60 22.11
N ALA A 17 -29.16 21.21 21.00
CA ALA A 17 -28.46 21.23 19.72
C ALA A 17 -26.93 21.40 19.81
N PRO A 18 -26.37 22.25 20.71
CA PRO A 18 -24.90 22.37 20.84
C PRO A 18 -24.22 21.11 21.35
N ARG A 19 -24.78 20.40 22.32
CA ARG A 19 -24.17 19.16 22.84
C ARG A 19 -24.16 18.07 21.77
N ALA A 20 -25.25 17.93 21.02
CA ALA A 20 -25.32 16.99 19.90
C ALA A 20 -24.33 17.36 18.80
N GLY A 21 -24.18 18.66 18.49
CA GLY A 21 -23.19 19.15 17.52
C GLY A 21 -21.75 18.89 17.93
N LEU A 22 -21.42 19.08 19.22
CA LEU A 22 -20.09 18.79 19.76
C LEU A 22 -19.75 17.29 19.66
N TRP A 23 -20.68 16.41 20.05
CA TRP A 23 -20.48 14.96 19.93
C TRP A 23 -20.36 14.52 18.48
N LEU A 24 -21.15 15.10 17.58
CA LEU A 24 -21.04 14.85 16.14
C LEU A 24 -19.67 15.27 15.59
N ALA A 25 -19.18 16.46 15.94
CA ALA A 25 -17.85 16.91 15.54
C ALA A 25 -16.74 16.02 16.10
N LEU A 26 -16.78 15.71 17.40
CA LEU A 26 -15.76 14.91 18.06
C LEU A 26 -15.71 13.49 17.50
N SER A 27 -16.86 12.82 17.37
CA SER A 27 -16.93 11.48 16.79
C SER A 27 -16.45 11.46 15.33
N THR A 28 -16.85 12.44 14.52
CA THR A 28 -16.40 12.54 13.12
C THR A 28 -14.90 12.79 13.04
N ALA A 29 -14.35 13.66 13.90
CA ALA A 29 -12.92 13.92 13.98
C ALA A 29 -12.15 12.65 14.38
N LEU A 30 -12.57 11.95 15.43
CA LEU A 30 -11.96 10.69 15.86
C LEU A 30 -11.96 9.63 14.75
N VAL A 31 -13.08 9.51 14.02
CA VAL A 31 -13.17 8.62 12.85
C VAL A 31 -12.17 9.06 11.76
N MET A 32 -12.08 10.35 11.44
CA MET A 32 -11.10 10.85 10.47
C MET A 32 -9.64 10.65 10.88
N TYR A 33 -9.33 10.82 12.16
CA TYR A 33 -7.98 10.61 12.71
C TYR A 33 -7.58 9.14 12.73
N THR A 34 -8.55 8.21 12.79
CA THR A 34 -8.25 6.77 12.72
C THR A 34 -8.07 6.29 11.28
N SER A 35 -8.97 6.67 10.36
CA SER A 35 -8.94 6.16 8.99
C SER A 35 -9.84 6.95 8.04
N PHE A 36 -9.27 7.41 6.92
CA PHE A 36 -10.04 8.04 5.84
C PHE A 36 -11.09 7.12 5.21
N TYR A 37 -10.89 5.79 5.25
CA TYR A 37 -11.91 4.83 4.85
C TYR A 37 -13.14 4.99 5.74
N HIS A 38 -12.99 4.82 7.05
CA HIS A 38 -14.08 4.93 8.02
C HIS A 38 -14.78 6.29 7.95
N ALA A 39 -14.04 7.36 7.70
CA ALA A 39 -14.60 8.71 7.51
C ALA A 39 -15.51 8.82 6.29
N LEU A 40 -15.07 8.30 5.14
CA LEU A 40 -15.89 8.24 3.93
C LEU A 40 -17.21 7.51 4.18
N PHE A 41 -17.16 6.42 4.94
CA PHE A 41 -18.35 5.64 5.28
C PHE A 41 -19.27 6.33 6.28
N ALA A 42 -18.71 6.94 7.32
CA ALA A 42 -19.49 7.77 8.24
C ALA A 42 -20.20 8.90 7.48
N ALA A 43 -19.53 9.52 6.51
CA ALA A 43 -20.12 10.53 5.64
C ALA A 43 -21.26 9.95 4.77
N LEU A 44 -21.03 8.84 4.06
CA LEU A 44 -22.06 8.14 3.27
C LEU A 44 -23.29 7.79 4.11
N PHE A 45 -23.10 7.12 5.25
CA PHE A 45 -24.15 6.77 6.18
C PHE A 45 -24.94 8.00 6.61
N THR A 46 -24.22 9.06 7.00
CA THR A 46 -24.82 10.30 7.50
C THR A 46 -25.63 11.02 6.42
N VAL A 47 -25.12 11.09 5.19
CA VAL A 47 -25.82 11.69 4.05
C VAL A 47 -27.09 10.90 3.74
N ILE A 48 -27.01 9.57 3.64
CA ILE A 48 -28.18 8.72 3.37
C ILE A 48 -29.22 8.86 4.48
N TRP A 49 -28.78 8.87 5.74
CA TRP A 49 -29.65 9.03 6.90
C TRP A 49 -30.37 10.40 6.91
N LEU A 50 -29.64 11.48 6.63
CA LEU A 50 -30.19 12.83 6.53
C LEU A 50 -31.19 12.95 5.39
N LEU A 51 -30.84 12.48 4.19
CA LEU A 51 -31.70 12.50 3.01
C LEU A 51 -32.99 11.68 3.26
N TYR A 52 -32.85 10.49 3.84
CA TYR A 52 -33.99 9.67 4.18
C TYR A 52 -34.95 10.38 5.15
N HIS A 53 -34.43 11.03 6.19
CA HIS A 53 -35.27 11.78 7.13
C HIS A 53 -35.83 13.07 6.55
N MET A 54 -35.11 13.73 5.64
CA MET A 54 -35.60 14.88 4.89
C MET A 54 -36.81 14.50 4.03
N LEU A 55 -36.74 13.37 3.34
CA LEU A 55 -37.80 12.89 2.46
C LEU A 55 -38.98 12.25 3.21
N THR A 56 -38.75 11.67 4.39
CA THR A 56 -39.78 10.89 5.11
C THR A 56 -40.38 11.60 6.32
N ARG A 57 -39.79 12.69 6.81
CA ARG A 57 -40.27 13.41 8.01
C ARG A 57 -40.26 14.92 7.81
N ARG A 58 -41.35 15.59 8.18
CA ARG A 58 -41.46 17.07 8.13
C ARG A 58 -40.57 17.82 9.12
N SER A 59 -39.90 17.13 10.06
CA SER A 59 -39.08 17.76 11.11
C SER A 59 -37.57 17.78 10.83
N PHE A 60 -37.15 17.79 9.56
CA PHE A 60 -35.74 17.77 9.15
C PHE A 60 -34.90 18.88 9.79
N TRP A 61 -35.48 20.07 9.97
CA TRP A 61 -34.84 21.22 10.59
C TRP A 61 -34.29 20.95 12.01
N ARG A 62 -34.83 19.95 12.72
CA ARG A 62 -34.30 19.54 14.03
C ARG A 62 -32.91 18.92 13.95
N TYR A 63 -32.52 18.40 12.78
CA TYR A 63 -31.22 17.80 12.56
C TYR A 63 -30.18 18.81 12.06
N VAL A 64 -30.62 19.96 11.53
CA VAL A 64 -29.71 21.02 11.04
C VAL A 64 -28.99 21.75 12.18
N GLY A 65 -29.67 21.99 13.30
CA GLY A 65 -29.10 22.71 14.45
C GLY A 65 -27.75 22.15 14.96
N PRO A 66 -27.62 20.84 15.20
CA PRO A 66 -26.34 20.22 15.55
C PRO A 66 -25.22 20.46 14.53
N TRP A 67 -25.52 20.50 13.21
CA TRP A 67 -24.51 20.74 12.17
C TRP A 67 -23.91 22.15 12.19
N LEU A 68 -24.70 23.15 12.59
CA LEU A 68 -24.21 24.53 12.72
C LEU A 68 -23.10 24.66 13.77
N VAL A 69 -23.12 23.80 14.79
CA VAL A 69 -22.05 23.69 15.80
C VAL A 69 -20.99 22.69 15.37
N ALA A 70 -21.39 21.58 14.74
CA ALA A 70 -20.46 20.52 14.39
C ALA A 70 -19.45 20.93 13.33
N LEU A 71 -19.87 21.63 12.27
CA LEU A 71 -19.00 22.01 11.16
C LEU A 71 -17.81 22.92 11.56
N PRO A 72 -18.00 24.04 12.31
CA PRO A 72 -16.87 24.87 12.71
C PRO A 72 -15.94 24.14 13.69
N VAL A 73 -16.49 23.35 14.62
CA VAL A 73 -15.68 22.56 15.56
C VAL A 73 -14.89 21.49 14.81
N LEU A 74 -15.52 20.80 13.86
CA LEU A 74 -14.85 19.80 13.04
C LEU A 74 -13.76 20.44 12.17
N ALA A 75 -14.02 21.60 11.55
CA ALA A 75 -13.02 22.33 10.78
C ALA A 75 -11.79 22.69 11.64
N LEU A 76 -12.01 23.16 12.87
CA LEU A 76 -10.94 23.43 13.82
C LEU A 76 -10.17 22.16 14.19
N LEU A 77 -10.87 21.07 14.49
CA LEU A 77 -10.26 19.79 14.85
C LEU A 77 -9.49 19.15 13.69
N LEU A 78 -9.86 19.40 12.44
CA LEU A 78 -9.20 18.83 11.26
C LEU A 78 -8.11 19.74 10.67
N LEU A 79 -7.94 20.96 11.19
CA LEU A 79 -6.91 21.90 10.72
C LEU A 79 -5.50 21.27 10.64
N PRO A 80 -5.05 20.44 11.61
CA PRO A 80 -3.74 19.78 11.54
C PRO A 80 -3.59 18.79 10.38
N LEU A 81 -4.69 18.25 9.85
CA LEU A 81 -4.67 17.30 8.74
C LEU A 81 -4.53 17.97 7.37
N VAL A 82 -4.77 19.28 7.26
CA VAL A 82 -4.77 20.00 5.99
C VAL A 82 -3.45 19.84 5.21
N PRO A 83 -2.25 19.99 5.81
CA PRO A 83 -0.99 19.79 5.08
C PRO A 83 -0.77 18.35 4.61
N SER A 84 -1.24 17.36 5.38
CA SER A 84 -1.12 15.94 5.03
C SER A 84 -2.08 15.56 3.90
N VAL A 85 -3.29 16.12 3.91
CA VAL A 85 -4.28 15.90 2.86
C VAL A 85 -3.87 16.63 1.58
N SER A 86 -3.36 17.86 1.64
CA SER A 86 -2.95 18.60 0.44
C SER A 86 -1.78 17.94 -0.30
N THR A 87 -0.82 17.39 0.43
CA THR A 87 0.30 16.62 -0.13
C THR A 87 -0.14 15.24 -0.64
N GLY A 88 -0.98 14.53 0.13
CA GLY A 88 -1.48 13.19 -0.23
C GLY A 88 -2.49 13.17 -1.40
N VAL A 89 -3.37 14.17 -1.48
CA VAL A 89 -4.31 14.34 -2.61
C VAL A 89 -3.55 14.65 -3.90
N GLY A 90 -2.48 15.45 -3.82
CA GLY A 90 -1.61 15.72 -4.97
C GLY A 90 -0.91 14.48 -5.54
N SER A 91 -0.54 13.52 -4.69
CA SER A 91 -0.01 12.22 -5.14
C SER A 91 -1.09 11.26 -5.64
N ALA A 92 -2.27 11.21 -5.00
CA ALA A 92 -3.35 10.30 -5.40
C ALA A 92 -3.99 10.67 -6.74
N ILE A 93 -4.06 11.97 -7.08
CA ILE A 93 -4.52 12.46 -8.39
C ILE A 93 -3.49 12.16 -9.49
N ARG A 94 -2.18 12.09 -9.16
CA ARG A 94 -1.11 11.86 -10.14
C ARG A 94 -0.97 10.40 -10.57
N ASP A 95 -1.43 9.45 -9.75
CA ASP A 95 -1.41 8.00 -10.03
C ASP A 95 -2.83 7.43 -10.24
N GLU A 96 -3.65 8.12 -11.03
CA GLU A 96 -5.03 7.72 -11.35
C GLU A 96 -5.13 6.30 -11.93
N GLU A 97 -4.16 5.89 -12.74
CA GLU A 97 -4.07 4.54 -13.31
C GLU A 97 -3.85 3.48 -12.23
N HIS A 98 -2.93 3.74 -11.30
CA HIS A 98 -2.63 2.84 -10.19
C HIS A 98 -3.80 2.72 -9.21
N TRP A 99 -4.56 3.82 -9.04
CA TRP A 99 -5.81 3.83 -8.28
C TRP A 99 -6.89 2.97 -8.95
N ARG A 100 -7.13 3.16 -10.26
CA ARG A 100 -8.18 2.43 -11.00
C ARG A 100 -7.93 0.94 -10.98
N ILE A 101 -6.67 0.54 -11.20
CA ILE A 101 -6.24 -0.86 -11.09
C ILE A 101 -6.57 -1.41 -9.69
N LYS A 102 -6.15 -0.74 -8.61
CA LYS A 102 -6.47 -1.23 -7.25
C LYS A 102 -7.97 -1.29 -6.97
N ALA A 103 -8.72 -0.28 -7.39
CA ALA A 103 -10.15 -0.20 -7.10
C ALA A 103 -10.98 -1.27 -7.84
N ASP A 104 -10.50 -1.73 -9.00
CA ASP A 104 -11.10 -2.84 -9.75
C ASP A 104 -10.54 -4.21 -9.32
N LEU A 105 -9.33 -4.27 -8.75
CA LEU A 105 -8.80 -5.49 -8.13
C LEU A 105 -9.51 -5.82 -6.81
N TYR A 106 -9.87 -4.81 -6.00
CA TYR A 106 -10.48 -4.98 -4.68
C TYR A 106 -11.98 -4.68 -4.65
N HIS A 107 -12.76 -5.40 -5.47
CA HIS A 107 -14.22 -5.27 -5.59
C HIS A 107 -14.95 -6.45 -4.91
N VAL A 108 -16.26 -6.31 -4.71
CA VAL A 108 -17.13 -7.43 -4.31
C VAL A 108 -17.86 -7.95 -5.55
N ASP A 109 -17.79 -9.24 -5.82
CA ASP A 109 -18.63 -9.88 -6.83
C ASP A 109 -20.04 -10.09 -6.27
N LEU A 110 -21.06 -9.99 -7.11
CA LEU A 110 -22.45 -10.20 -6.70
C LEU A 110 -22.69 -11.56 -6.02
N VAL A 111 -21.92 -12.59 -6.37
CA VAL A 111 -22.06 -13.92 -5.76
C VAL A 111 -21.51 -13.98 -4.34
N ASP A 112 -20.52 -13.14 -3.98
CA ASP A 112 -19.77 -13.30 -2.74
C ASP A 112 -20.62 -13.26 -1.45
N PRO A 113 -21.59 -12.33 -1.30
CA PRO A 113 -22.43 -12.27 -0.10
C PRO A 113 -23.33 -13.50 0.08
N PHE A 114 -23.47 -14.34 -0.95
CA PHE A 114 -24.31 -15.54 -0.94
C PHE A 114 -23.51 -16.84 -0.86
N LEU A 115 -22.18 -16.76 -0.82
CA LEU A 115 -21.32 -17.91 -0.53
C LEU A 115 -21.23 -18.13 0.99
N PRO A 116 -21.03 -19.37 1.46
CA PRO A 116 -20.75 -19.59 2.88
C PRO A 116 -19.31 -19.17 3.21
N SER A 117 -18.98 -19.07 4.50
CA SER A 117 -17.65 -18.62 4.93
C SER A 117 -16.55 -19.51 4.35
N ALA A 118 -15.63 -18.89 3.60
CA ALA A 118 -14.43 -19.52 3.06
C ALA A 118 -13.46 -19.98 4.18
N HIS A 119 -13.68 -19.57 5.42
CA HIS A 119 -12.88 -19.99 6.57
C HIS A 119 -13.44 -21.17 7.34
N HIS A 120 -14.65 -21.63 7.01
CA HIS A 120 -15.27 -22.69 7.79
C HIS A 120 -14.47 -24.01 7.65
N PRO A 121 -14.23 -24.77 8.74
CA PRO A 121 -13.41 -25.99 8.68
C PRO A 121 -13.93 -27.09 7.76
N LEU A 122 -15.25 -27.19 7.57
CA LEU A 122 -15.87 -28.30 6.81
C LEU A 122 -15.96 -28.05 5.30
N TRP A 123 -16.20 -26.81 4.87
CA TRP A 123 -16.46 -26.47 3.45
C TRP A 123 -15.60 -25.33 2.93
N GLY A 124 -14.84 -24.65 3.80
CA GLY A 124 -14.09 -23.46 3.44
C GLY A 124 -13.07 -23.68 2.32
N ALA A 125 -12.45 -24.87 2.24
CA ALA A 125 -11.53 -25.20 1.16
C ALA A 125 -12.18 -25.14 -0.23
N ALA A 126 -13.38 -25.72 -0.39
CA ALA A 126 -14.10 -25.69 -1.65
C ALA A 126 -14.53 -24.27 -2.05
N ILE A 127 -14.89 -23.43 -1.07
CA ILE A 127 -15.24 -22.03 -1.32
C ILE A 127 -14.00 -21.22 -1.72
N ARG A 128 -12.85 -21.44 -1.07
CA ARG A 128 -11.60 -20.76 -1.44
C ARG A 128 -11.17 -21.11 -2.86
N GLU A 129 -11.26 -22.39 -3.25
CA GLU A 129 -10.96 -22.84 -4.61
C GLU A 129 -11.87 -22.17 -5.64
N TYR A 130 -13.15 -21.99 -5.31
CA TYR A 130 -14.09 -21.23 -6.17
C TYR A 130 -13.75 -19.73 -6.23
N GLN A 131 -13.31 -19.12 -5.13
CA GLN A 131 -13.03 -17.68 -5.04
C GLN A 131 -11.65 -17.26 -5.54
N GLU A 132 -10.66 -18.17 -5.54
CA GLU A 132 -9.29 -17.91 -5.99
C GLU A 132 -9.20 -17.30 -7.42
N PRO A 133 -9.95 -17.78 -8.43
CA PRO A 133 -9.95 -17.12 -9.74
C PRO A 133 -10.68 -15.78 -9.77
N LEU A 134 -11.53 -15.49 -8.77
CA LEU A 134 -12.35 -14.26 -8.71
C LEU A 134 -11.59 -13.09 -8.07
N HIS A 135 -10.78 -13.37 -7.05
CA HIS A 135 -10.16 -12.37 -6.20
C HIS A 135 -8.67 -12.65 -5.96
N LEU A 136 -7.83 -11.61 -6.04
CA LEU A 136 -6.44 -11.73 -5.60
C LEU A 136 -6.39 -11.88 -4.08
N ASN A 137 -5.72 -12.93 -3.60
CA ASN A 137 -5.62 -13.31 -2.17
C ASN A 137 -7.00 -13.57 -1.52
N SER A 138 -7.74 -14.54 -2.06
CA SER A 138 -9.05 -14.99 -1.58
C SER A 138 -9.10 -15.32 -0.08
N ASP A 139 -7.98 -15.71 0.52
CA ASP A 139 -7.85 -15.94 1.97
C ASP A 139 -8.20 -14.73 2.85
N SER A 140 -8.17 -13.51 2.30
CA SER A 140 -8.55 -12.29 3.01
C SER A 140 -9.95 -11.76 2.63
N TRP A 141 -10.70 -12.51 1.82
CA TRP A 141 -11.95 -12.08 1.20
C TRP A 141 -13.20 -12.61 1.89
N VAL A 142 -13.42 -12.15 3.12
CA VAL A 142 -14.63 -12.51 3.89
C VAL A 142 -15.69 -11.44 3.72
N THR A 143 -16.55 -11.64 2.74
CA THR A 143 -17.65 -10.71 2.42
C THR A 143 -19.02 -11.29 2.72
N THR A 144 -19.10 -12.56 3.11
CA THR A 144 -20.36 -13.23 3.43
C THR A 144 -20.87 -12.92 4.84
N PRO A 145 -22.15 -12.56 4.99
CA PRO A 145 -22.82 -12.47 6.28
C PRO A 145 -23.28 -13.82 6.86
N GLY A 146 -23.31 -14.90 6.06
CA GLY A 146 -23.90 -16.19 6.42
C GLY A 146 -25.40 -16.32 6.10
N TYR A 147 -25.84 -17.53 5.76
CA TYR A 147 -27.21 -17.88 5.41
C TYR A 147 -28.19 -17.68 6.55
N LEU A 148 -27.82 -18.00 7.79
CA LEU A 148 -28.68 -17.75 8.94
C LEU A 148 -28.96 -16.26 9.10
N ALA A 149 -27.91 -15.44 9.00
CA ALA A 149 -28.05 -14.00 9.12
C ALA A 149 -28.87 -13.42 7.96
N LEU A 150 -28.65 -13.89 6.72
CA LEU A 150 -29.48 -13.55 5.56
C LEU A 150 -30.97 -13.89 5.79
N ALA A 151 -31.27 -15.10 6.24
CA ALA A 151 -32.63 -15.53 6.50
C ALA A 151 -33.31 -14.68 7.60
N LEU A 152 -32.58 -14.37 8.68
CA LEU A 152 -33.05 -13.50 9.75
C LEU A 152 -33.26 -12.06 9.26
N ALA A 153 -32.35 -11.53 8.45
CA ALA A 153 -32.49 -10.19 7.87
C ALA A 153 -33.75 -10.11 6.98
N ILE A 154 -33.99 -11.11 6.12
CA ILE A 154 -35.20 -11.21 5.30
C ILE A 154 -36.45 -11.25 6.18
N LEU A 155 -36.46 -12.07 7.23
CA LEU A 155 -37.59 -12.13 8.17
C LEU A 155 -37.82 -10.79 8.88
N GLY A 156 -36.74 -10.13 9.29
CA GLY A 156 -36.78 -8.81 9.93
C GLY A 156 -37.36 -7.73 9.00
N VAL A 157 -36.96 -7.73 7.73
CA VAL A 157 -37.52 -6.85 6.70
C VAL A 157 -38.99 -7.16 6.47
N TRP A 158 -39.37 -8.43 6.34
CA TRP A 158 -40.74 -8.84 6.08
C TRP A 158 -41.70 -8.49 7.21
N ARG A 159 -41.30 -8.75 8.46
CA ARG A 159 -42.13 -8.47 9.66
C ARG A 159 -42.07 -7.01 10.10
N GLY A 160 -40.99 -6.31 9.78
CA GLY A 160 -40.67 -4.97 10.29
C GLY A 160 -40.49 -3.89 9.23
N TRP A 161 -41.05 -4.03 8.02
CA TRP A 161 -40.78 -3.20 6.84
C TRP A 161 -40.66 -1.69 7.12
N ARG A 162 -41.61 -1.11 7.87
CA ARG A 162 -41.66 0.34 8.15
C ARG A 162 -40.41 0.86 8.86
N VAL A 163 -39.82 0.03 9.74
CA VAL A 163 -38.61 0.36 10.51
C VAL A 163 -37.36 -0.14 9.79
N ALA A 164 -37.46 -1.28 9.09
CA ALA A 164 -36.35 -1.90 8.37
C ALA A 164 -35.92 -1.15 7.09
N ARG A 165 -36.82 -0.41 6.42
CA ARG A 165 -36.55 0.20 5.11
C ARG A 165 -35.31 1.10 5.04
N LEU A 166 -34.99 1.86 6.09
CA LEU A 166 -33.76 2.68 6.13
C LEU A 166 -32.51 1.79 6.18
N TRP A 167 -32.52 0.77 7.03
CA TRP A 167 -31.41 -0.15 7.20
C TRP A 167 -31.19 -1.00 5.95
N LEU A 168 -32.28 -1.41 5.29
CA LEU A 168 -32.23 -2.08 3.99
C LEU A 168 -31.62 -1.17 2.91
N LEU A 169 -32.04 0.10 2.86
CA LEU A 169 -31.47 1.08 1.92
C LEU A 169 -29.96 1.28 2.15
N LEU A 170 -29.54 1.44 3.41
CA LEU A 170 -28.13 1.56 3.77
C LEU A 170 -27.32 0.33 3.38
N THR A 171 -27.84 -0.87 3.71
CA THR A 171 -27.23 -2.15 3.35
C THR A 171 -27.10 -2.27 1.83
N PHE A 172 -28.13 -1.90 1.08
CA PHE A 172 -28.10 -1.97 -0.38
C PHE A 172 -27.08 -1.00 -0.98
N ILE A 173 -27.08 0.27 -0.56
CA ILE A 173 -26.16 1.28 -1.10
C ILE A 173 -24.69 0.93 -0.79
N LEU A 174 -24.40 0.47 0.43
CA LEU A 174 -23.05 0.07 0.81
C LEU A 174 -22.59 -1.18 0.06
N LEU A 175 -23.50 -2.14 -0.20
CA LEU A 175 -23.19 -3.31 -1.02
C LEU A 175 -22.86 -2.91 -2.45
N VAL A 176 -23.69 -2.07 -3.08
CA VAL A 176 -23.43 -1.55 -4.44
C VAL A 176 -22.13 -0.76 -4.50
N TYR A 177 -21.78 -0.01 -3.45
CA TYR A 177 -20.51 0.69 -3.38
C TYR A 177 -19.31 -0.28 -3.26
N ALA A 178 -19.46 -1.37 -2.49
CA ALA A 178 -18.44 -2.41 -2.34
C ALA A 178 -18.14 -3.15 -3.65
N MET A 179 -19.14 -3.27 -4.54
CA MET A 179 -19.01 -3.91 -5.86
C MET A 179 -18.09 -3.18 -6.84
N GLY A 180 -17.69 -1.94 -6.56
CA GLY A 180 -16.76 -1.21 -7.41
C GLY A 180 -17.38 -0.57 -8.65
N THR A 181 -16.55 -0.24 -9.66
CA THR A 181 -16.96 0.61 -10.80
C THR A 181 -17.91 -0.11 -11.76
N ARG A 182 -17.84 -1.43 -11.81
CA ARG A 182 -18.63 -2.26 -12.74
C ARG A 182 -19.21 -3.44 -12.01
N LEU A 183 -20.40 -3.84 -12.43
CA LEU A 183 -21.04 -5.02 -11.89
C LEU A 183 -20.35 -6.29 -12.43
N ARG A 184 -19.91 -7.15 -11.50
CA ARG A 184 -19.36 -8.46 -11.80
C ARG A 184 -20.23 -9.56 -11.18
N ILE A 185 -20.39 -10.65 -11.94
CA ILE A 185 -21.19 -11.81 -11.54
C ILE A 185 -20.37 -13.06 -11.84
N GLY A 186 -19.94 -13.77 -10.80
CA GLY A 186 -19.12 -14.97 -10.93
C GLY A 186 -17.82 -14.71 -11.71
N GLY A 187 -17.21 -13.54 -11.53
CA GLY A 187 -15.97 -13.13 -12.20
C GLY A 187 -16.17 -12.50 -13.58
N ILE A 188 -17.39 -12.52 -14.12
CA ILE A 188 -17.69 -11.94 -15.43
C ILE A 188 -18.02 -10.45 -15.27
N ASP A 189 -17.23 -9.58 -15.90
CA ASP A 189 -17.56 -8.16 -16.05
C ASP A 189 -18.74 -8.00 -17.01
N THR A 190 -19.87 -7.56 -16.48
CA THR A 190 -21.10 -7.33 -17.25
C THR A 190 -21.03 -6.07 -18.12
N GLY A 191 -20.03 -5.22 -17.91
CA GLY A 191 -19.89 -3.91 -18.55
C GLY A 191 -20.85 -2.85 -18.02
N ILE A 192 -21.72 -3.18 -17.05
CA ILE A 192 -22.68 -2.25 -16.47
C ILE A 192 -21.95 -1.36 -15.45
N PRO A 193 -21.85 -0.03 -15.68
CA PRO A 193 -21.22 0.88 -14.73
C PRO A 193 -22.10 1.08 -13.49
N LEU A 194 -21.49 0.99 -12.32
CA LEU A 194 -22.11 1.27 -11.02
C LEU A 194 -21.87 2.74 -10.61
N PRO A 195 -22.62 3.28 -9.63
CA PRO A 195 -22.56 4.71 -9.28
C PRO A 195 -21.16 5.26 -9.00
N ILE A 196 -20.27 4.45 -8.41
CA ILE A 196 -18.88 4.84 -8.09
C ILE A 196 -18.04 5.13 -9.35
N ALA A 197 -18.40 4.56 -10.51
CA ALA A 197 -17.76 4.87 -11.79
C ALA A 197 -17.89 6.36 -12.16
N TYR A 198 -18.89 7.07 -11.65
CA TYR A 198 -19.14 8.48 -11.97
C TYR A 198 -18.59 9.46 -10.93
N ILE A 199 -18.37 9.00 -9.69
CA ILE A 199 -17.99 9.87 -8.56
C ILE A 199 -16.55 9.65 -8.08
N HIS A 200 -15.80 8.75 -8.71
CA HIS A 200 -14.43 8.43 -8.29
C HIS A 200 -13.45 9.61 -8.38
N ALA A 201 -13.69 10.56 -9.29
CA ALA A 201 -12.88 11.76 -9.46
C ALA A 201 -13.09 12.78 -8.33
N LEU A 202 -14.08 12.59 -7.46
CA LEU A 202 -14.30 13.50 -6.34
C LEU A 202 -13.18 13.38 -5.30
N PRO A 203 -12.75 14.50 -4.69
CA PRO A 203 -11.82 14.48 -3.57
C PRO A 203 -12.34 13.56 -2.47
N LEU A 204 -11.42 12.90 -1.77
CA LEU A 204 -11.67 11.94 -0.68
C LEU A 204 -12.19 10.55 -1.11
N VAL A 205 -12.94 10.43 -2.20
CA VAL A 205 -13.43 9.12 -2.70
C VAL A 205 -12.24 8.24 -3.13
N GLY A 206 -11.18 8.86 -3.65
CA GLY A 206 -9.95 8.18 -4.05
C GLY A 206 -9.20 7.48 -2.91
N PHE A 207 -9.40 7.85 -1.63
CA PHE A 207 -8.74 7.16 -0.51
C PHE A 207 -9.23 5.72 -0.34
N GLY A 208 -10.47 5.43 -0.76
CA GLY A 208 -11.15 4.14 -0.68
C GLY A 208 -10.77 3.12 -1.75
N HIS A 209 -9.48 2.95 -2.05
CA HIS A 209 -9.00 2.08 -3.14
C HIS A 209 -9.23 0.57 -2.94
N ARG A 210 -9.51 0.09 -1.71
CA ARG A 210 -9.94 -1.28 -1.39
C ARG A 210 -11.43 -1.31 -1.06
N ARG A 211 -12.27 -1.46 -2.08
CA ARG A 211 -13.72 -1.33 -1.92
C ARG A 211 -14.37 -2.53 -1.24
N SER A 212 -13.76 -3.71 -1.29
CA SER A 212 -14.23 -4.86 -0.51
C SER A 212 -14.32 -4.57 1.00
N PHE A 213 -13.50 -3.66 1.54
CA PHE A 213 -13.55 -3.27 2.96
C PHE A 213 -14.84 -2.55 3.35
N VAL A 214 -15.58 -2.01 2.39
CA VAL A 214 -16.92 -1.44 2.62
C VAL A 214 -17.86 -2.51 3.18
N MET A 215 -17.63 -3.79 2.86
CA MET A 215 -18.46 -4.89 3.36
C MET A 215 -18.42 -5.01 4.88
N LEU A 216 -17.28 -4.76 5.53
CA LEU A 216 -17.20 -4.74 7.00
C LEU A 216 -18.19 -3.74 7.63
N LEU A 217 -18.43 -2.63 6.93
CA LEU A 217 -19.32 -1.57 7.40
C LEU A 217 -20.75 -1.79 6.94
N ASN A 218 -20.94 -2.51 5.83
CA ASN A 218 -22.24 -3.05 5.43
C ASN A 218 -22.85 -3.95 6.50
N LEU A 219 -22.02 -4.71 7.23
CA LEU A 219 -22.46 -5.58 8.31
C LEU A 219 -23.17 -4.83 9.44
N ILE A 220 -22.90 -3.54 9.65
CA ILE A 220 -23.52 -2.74 10.73
C ILE A 220 -25.04 -2.56 10.48
N PRO A 221 -25.50 -1.92 9.39
CA PRO A 221 -26.93 -1.82 9.10
C PRO A 221 -27.57 -3.19 8.84
N PHE A 222 -26.82 -4.14 8.28
CA PHE A 222 -27.29 -5.51 8.08
C PHE A 222 -27.59 -6.22 9.42
N ALA A 223 -26.71 -6.10 10.41
CA ALA A 223 -26.93 -6.68 11.75
C ALA A 223 -28.17 -6.12 12.44
N VAL A 224 -28.56 -4.88 12.17
CA VAL A 224 -29.83 -4.32 12.66
C VAL A 224 -31.03 -5.04 12.04
N LEU A 225 -30.97 -5.38 10.75
CA LEU A 225 -32.01 -6.19 10.07
C LEU A 225 -32.09 -7.59 10.66
N VAL A 226 -30.94 -8.23 10.91
CA VAL A 226 -30.86 -9.52 11.62
C VAL A 226 -31.52 -9.42 12.99
N GLY A 227 -31.25 -8.36 13.74
CA GLY A 227 -31.85 -8.08 15.04
C GLY A 227 -33.38 -8.01 15.00
N PHE A 228 -33.96 -7.40 13.95
CA PHE A 228 -35.41 -7.44 13.74
C PHE A 228 -35.93 -8.85 13.47
N GLY A 229 -35.18 -9.67 12.72
CA GLY A 229 -35.52 -11.09 12.50
C GLY A 229 -35.53 -11.89 13.79
N VAL A 230 -34.47 -11.75 14.60
CA VAL A 230 -34.38 -12.39 15.93
C VAL A 230 -35.50 -11.93 16.83
N HIS A 231 -35.81 -10.63 16.85
CA HIS A 231 -36.94 -10.10 17.61
C HIS A 231 -38.27 -10.71 17.16
N ALA A 232 -38.53 -10.77 15.85
CA ALA A 232 -39.75 -11.35 15.29
C ALA A 232 -39.93 -12.84 15.63
N LEU A 233 -38.84 -13.60 15.75
CA LEU A 233 -38.87 -14.99 16.20
C LEU A 233 -39.11 -15.11 17.71
N ALA A 234 -38.47 -14.26 18.50
CA ALA A 234 -38.49 -14.35 19.95
C ALA A 234 -39.74 -13.71 20.60
N GLN A 235 -40.41 -12.77 19.94
CA GLN A 235 -41.48 -11.96 20.53
C GLN A 235 -42.70 -12.76 21.00
N HIS A 236 -42.97 -13.92 20.39
CA HIS A 236 -44.11 -14.79 20.75
C HIS A 236 -43.74 -15.88 21.76
N ASN A 237 -42.47 -15.97 22.15
CA ASN A 237 -41.95 -16.98 23.08
C ASN A 237 -41.61 -16.35 24.42
N THR A 238 -41.90 -17.04 25.52
CA THR A 238 -41.61 -16.59 26.89
C THR A 238 -40.81 -17.63 27.67
N GLY A 239 -40.12 -17.19 28.73
CA GLY A 239 -39.35 -18.05 29.62
C GLY A 239 -38.30 -18.90 28.89
N TRP A 240 -38.23 -20.19 29.23
CA TRP A 240 -37.23 -21.12 28.71
C TRP A 240 -37.30 -21.32 27.18
N ARG A 241 -38.50 -21.24 26.57
CA ARG A 241 -38.65 -21.42 25.11
C ARG A 241 -37.92 -20.31 24.34
N ARG A 242 -38.02 -19.08 24.85
CA ARG A 242 -37.28 -17.94 24.29
C ARG A 242 -35.78 -18.12 24.45
N LEU A 243 -35.32 -18.56 25.63
CA LEU A 243 -33.91 -18.82 25.87
C LEU A 243 -33.37 -19.91 24.96
N ALA A 244 -34.08 -21.04 24.83
CA ALA A 244 -33.71 -22.14 23.96
C ALA A 244 -33.65 -21.73 22.48
N LEU A 245 -34.60 -20.92 22.02
CA LEU A 245 -34.58 -20.37 20.66
C LEU A 245 -33.37 -19.45 20.42
N LEU A 246 -33.10 -18.53 21.35
CA LEU A 246 -31.95 -17.63 21.23
C LEU A 246 -30.63 -18.39 21.30
N ALA A 247 -30.53 -19.40 22.16
CA ALA A 247 -29.38 -20.30 22.24
C ALA A 247 -29.21 -21.11 20.95
N ALA A 248 -30.30 -21.59 20.34
CA ALA A 248 -30.25 -22.30 19.06
C ALA A 248 -29.80 -21.38 17.91
N VAL A 249 -30.34 -20.16 17.82
CA VAL A 249 -29.90 -19.17 16.82
C VAL A 249 -28.42 -18.82 17.02
N PHE A 250 -28.00 -18.60 18.26
CA PHE A 250 -26.60 -18.30 18.57
C PHE A 250 -25.69 -19.50 18.25
N GLY A 251 -26.09 -20.72 18.60
CA GLY A 251 -25.34 -21.95 18.29
C GLY A 251 -25.22 -22.21 16.79
N LEU A 252 -26.29 -21.98 16.02
CA LEU A 252 -26.24 -22.06 14.56
C LEU A 252 -25.34 -20.98 13.95
N ALA A 253 -25.37 -19.75 14.47
CA ALA A 253 -24.47 -18.68 14.04
C ALA A 253 -23.01 -19.03 14.32
N LEU A 254 -22.71 -19.55 15.52
CA LEU A 254 -21.37 -20.02 15.89
C LEU A 254 -20.89 -21.18 15.03
N PHE A 255 -21.79 -22.10 14.66
CA PHE A 255 -21.47 -23.20 13.76
C PHE A 255 -21.18 -22.66 12.35
N GLU A 256 -22.09 -21.90 11.76
CA GLU A 256 -21.94 -21.40 10.38
C GLU A 256 -20.72 -20.48 10.21
N LEU A 257 -20.49 -19.59 11.19
CA LEU A 257 -19.40 -18.64 11.20
C LEU A 257 -18.21 -19.12 12.04
N ALA A 258 -18.10 -20.44 12.27
CA ALA A 258 -17.02 -21.00 13.05
C ALA A 258 -15.67 -20.51 12.50
N PRO A 259 -14.82 -19.86 13.32
CA PRO A 259 -13.55 -19.37 12.85
C PRO A 259 -12.66 -20.54 12.42
N PRO A 260 -11.73 -20.31 11.48
CA PRO A 260 -10.73 -21.33 11.17
C PRO A 260 -9.88 -21.57 12.41
N ARG A 261 -9.19 -22.71 12.46
CA ARG A 261 -8.15 -22.91 13.47
C ARG A 261 -7.11 -21.82 13.28
N MET A 262 -7.04 -20.87 14.22
CA MET A 262 -6.00 -19.87 14.22
C MET A 262 -4.68 -20.60 14.47
N GLN A 263 -3.85 -20.68 13.43
CA GLN A 263 -2.52 -21.25 13.56
C GLN A 263 -1.68 -20.28 14.39
N ILE A 264 -1.35 -20.69 15.61
CA ILE A 264 -0.33 -20.01 16.40
C ILE A 264 1.00 -20.54 15.88
N TYR A 265 1.71 -19.72 15.12
CA TYR A 265 3.04 -20.04 14.66
C TYR A 265 4.00 -19.95 15.85
N ALA A 266 4.75 -21.02 16.09
CA ALA A 266 5.91 -20.95 16.97
C ALA A 266 6.96 -20.01 16.34
N ASP A 267 7.72 -19.32 17.16
CA ASP A 267 8.89 -18.60 16.65
C ASP A 267 9.92 -19.64 16.18
N ASP A 268 10.08 -19.73 14.87
CA ASP A 268 10.99 -20.63 14.17
C ASP A 268 12.30 -19.93 13.78
N THR A 269 12.58 -18.76 14.37
CA THR A 269 13.78 -18.00 14.04
C THR A 269 15.04 -18.81 14.41
N PRO A 270 15.96 -19.03 13.44
CA PRO A 270 17.17 -19.83 13.66
C PRO A 270 18.04 -19.30 14.81
N ALA A 271 18.56 -20.22 15.63
CA ALA A 271 19.41 -19.88 16.78
C ALA A 271 20.68 -19.10 16.39
N LEU A 272 21.16 -19.28 15.15
CA LEU A 272 22.24 -18.51 14.56
C LEU A 272 22.07 -16.99 14.75
N TYR A 273 20.86 -16.45 14.67
CA TYR A 273 20.64 -15.00 14.83
C TYR A 273 21.01 -14.49 16.22
N ALA A 274 20.84 -15.29 17.27
CA ALA A 274 21.27 -14.89 18.62
C ALA A 274 22.78 -14.63 18.69
N SER A 275 23.57 -15.31 17.85
CA SER A 275 25.01 -15.11 17.77
C SER A 275 25.45 -13.83 17.06
N LEU A 276 24.53 -13.17 16.35
CA LEU A 276 24.82 -11.91 15.64
C LEU A 276 24.64 -10.68 16.55
N ARG A 277 24.16 -10.88 17.79
CA ARG A 277 23.92 -9.81 18.76
C ARG A 277 25.22 -9.10 19.14
N GLY A 278 25.16 -7.78 19.26
CA GLY A 278 26.30 -6.94 19.61
C GLY A 278 27.32 -6.72 18.48
N GLY A 279 27.10 -7.29 17.28
CA GLY A 279 27.91 -6.98 16.10
C GLY A 279 27.73 -5.54 15.63
N GLU A 280 28.77 -4.99 15.00
CA GLU A 280 28.76 -3.63 14.46
C GLU A 280 28.05 -3.54 13.10
N GLY A 281 27.46 -2.37 12.81
CA GLY A 281 26.78 -2.11 11.54
C GLY A 281 25.46 -2.86 11.34
N ALA A 282 24.81 -2.54 10.23
CA ALA A 282 23.55 -3.11 9.80
C ALA A 282 23.72 -4.49 9.16
N LEU A 283 22.66 -5.28 9.22
CA LEU A 283 22.54 -6.55 8.51
C LEU A 283 21.81 -6.35 7.18
N LEU A 284 22.39 -6.89 6.11
CA LEU A 284 21.72 -7.02 4.81
C LEU A 284 21.30 -8.47 4.61
N THR A 285 20.00 -8.73 4.51
CA THR A 285 19.47 -10.08 4.22
C THR A 285 19.34 -10.29 2.72
N VAL A 286 19.72 -11.48 2.23
CA VAL A 286 19.61 -11.89 0.82
C VAL A 286 18.73 -13.15 0.75
N PRO A 287 17.64 -13.18 -0.04
CA PRO A 287 17.16 -12.14 -0.97
C PRO A 287 16.78 -10.82 -0.26
N SER A 288 17.19 -9.69 -0.82
CA SER A 288 16.92 -8.36 -0.22
C SER A 288 15.48 -7.89 -0.45
N SER A 289 14.78 -8.54 -1.39
CA SER A 289 13.39 -8.28 -1.76
C SER A 289 12.35 -8.90 -0.81
N ASP A 290 12.73 -9.90 -0.01
CA ASP A 290 11.83 -10.58 0.96
C ASP A 290 11.21 -9.57 1.94
N GLY A 291 12.01 -8.61 2.40
CA GLY A 291 11.56 -7.58 3.33
C GLY A 291 10.75 -6.47 2.68
N THR A 292 10.97 -6.12 1.42
CA THR A 292 10.38 -4.92 0.79
C THR A 292 9.11 -5.20 -0.01
N LEU A 293 9.00 -6.39 -0.63
CA LEU A 293 7.95 -6.68 -1.62
C LEU A 293 7.02 -7.84 -1.21
N LEU A 294 7.51 -8.81 -0.45
CA LEU A 294 6.78 -10.07 -0.22
C LEU A 294 6.08 -10.16 1.14
N GLY A 295 6.05 -9.09 1.94
CA GLY A 295 5.35 -9.12 3.23
C GLY A 295 6.00 -10.03 4.27
N GLN A 296 7.24 -10.48 4.04
CA GLN A 296 7.88 -11.43 4.94
C GLN A 296 8.45 -10.70 6.15
N SER A 297 7.90 -11.00 7.32
CA SER A 297 8.34 -10.42 8.60
C SER A 297 9.53 -11.18 9.21
N ALA A 298 10.12 -12.15 8.49
CA ALA A 298 11.19 -13.00 9.01
C ALA A 298 12.43 -12.20 9.43
N GLY A 299 12.87 -11.23 8.62
CA GLY A 299 13.97 -10.33 8.98
C GLY A 299 13.67 -9.48 10.22
N LEU A 300 12.43 -9.01 10.36
CA LEU A 300 11.98 -8.25 11.54
C LEU A 300 11.90 -9.12 12.80
N ARG A 301 11.48 -10.39 12.67
CA ARG A 301 11.51 -11.36 13.78
C ARG A 301 12.94 -11.61 14.23
N ALA A 302 13.85 -11.88 13.29
CA ALA A 302 15.28 -12.02 13.56
C ALA A 302 15.87 -10.77 14.22
N GLN A 303 15.43 -9.58 13.82
CA GLN A 303 15.85 -8.32 14.43
C GLN A 303 15.55 -8.22 15.93
N MET A 304 14.43 -8.79 16.39
CA MET A 304 14.12 -8.83 17.83
C MET A 304 15.10 -9.71 18.62
N ILE A 305 15.83 -10.62 17.96
CA ILE A 305 16.80 -11.52 18.60
C ILE A 305 18.22 -10.93 18.53
N HIS A 306 18.65 -10.49 17.35
CA HIS A 306 20.01 -9.98 17.17
C HIS A 306 20.16 -8.49 17.50
N GLU A 307 19.07 -7.73 17.62
CA GLU A 307 19.01 -6.32 18.06
C GLU A 307 19.89 -5.35 17.25
N ARG A 308 20.14 -5.66 15.97
CA ARG A 308 20.96 -4.82 15.09
C ARG A 308 20.10 -4.10 14.06
N PRO A 309 20.54 -2.96 13.52
CA PRO A 309 19.89 -2.33 12.39
C PRO A 309 19.76 -3.32 11.22
N LEU A 310 18.61 -3.32 10.57
CA LEU A 310 18.36 -4.10 9.36
C LEU A 310 18.35 -3.12 8.19
N ILE A 311 19.06 -3.44 7.10
CA ILE A 311 18.86 -2.73 5.84
C ILE A 311 17.57 -3.25 5.23
N ALA A 312 16.62 -2.33 5.04
CA ALA A 312 15.26 -2.63 4.62
C ALA A 312 14.46 -3.44 5.66
N GLY A 313 13.39 -4.09 5.22
CA GLY A 313 12.44 -4.81 6.07
C GLY A 313 10.99 -4.42 5.78
N TYR A 314 10.06 -5.26 6.22
CA TYR A 314 8.65 -5.09 5.90
C TYR A 314 8.00 -4.01 6.76
N VAL A 315 7.72 -2.87 6.15
CA VAL A 315 6.90 -1.82 6.78
C VAL A 315 5.75 -1.46 5.83
N ALA A 316 4.59 -1.13 6.41
CA ALA A 316 3.38 -0.88 5.62
C ALA A 316 3.51 0.29 4.61
N ARG A 317 4.45 1.20 4.86
CA ARG A 317 4.82 2.32 4.00
C ARG A 317 6.34 2.42 3.95
N PRO A 318 7.01 1.63 3.10
CA PRO A 318 8.46 1.66 3.04
C PRO A 318 8.94 3.04 2.62
N PRO A 319 9.98 3.58 3.26
CA PRO A 319 10.69 4.70 2.68
C PRO A 319 11.25 4.26 1.32
N VAL A 320 11.56 5.23 0.47
CA VAL A 320 12.28 4.94 -0.77
C VAL A 320 13.69 4.50 -0.36
N TYR A 321 14.17 3.39 -0.94
CA TYR A 321 15.52 2.88 -0.77
C TYR A 321 16.25 2.98 -2.11
N PRO A 322 16.80 4.15 -2.48
CA PRO A 322 17.33 4.41 -3.82
C PRO A 322 18.45 3.44 -4.22
N MET A 323 19.20 2.92 -3.25
CA MET A 323 20.31 2.01 -3.49
C MET A 323 19.88 0.69 -4.14
N PHE A 324 18.68 0.18 -3.85
CA PHE A 324 18.20 -1.05 -4.47
C PHE A 324 17.83 -0.89 -5.95
N ASP A 325 17.65 0.34 -6.43
CA ASP A 325 17.31 0.57 -7.84
C ASP A 325 18.54 0.41 -8.76
N SER A 326 19.74 0.79 -8.32
CA SER A 326 20.96 0.67 -9.15
C SER A 326 22.31 0.66 -8.42
N ALA A 327 22.39 0.94 -7.12
CA ALA A 327 23.69 0.97 -6.44
C ALA A 327 24.24 -0.46 -6.28
N PRO A 328 25.50 -0.74 -6.66
CA PRO A 328 26.09 -2.04 -6.42
C PRO A 328 26.57 -2.16 -4.96
N PRO A 329 26.53 -3.35 -4.33
CA PRO A 329 25.95 -4.59 -4.85
C PRO A 329 24.44 -4.68 -4.58
N PHE A 330 23.82 -3.65 -3.98
CA PHE A 330 22.42 -3.67 -3.52
C PHE A 330 21.45 -4.07 -4.63
N LYS A 331 21.53 -3.45 -5.81
CA LYS A 331 20.70 -3.82 -6.97
C LYS A 331 20.87 -5.29 -7.36
N GLN A 332 22.10 -5.80 -7.38
CA GLN A 332 22.36 -7.18 -7.79
C GLN A 332 21.93 -8.20 -6.73
N LEU A 333 22.00 -7.86 -5.45
CA LEU A 333 21.52 -8.70 -4.34
C LEU A 333 20.01 -8.56 -4.09
N TYR A 334 19.38 -7.56 -4.70
CA TYR A 334 17.93 -7.33 -4.64
C TYR A 334 17.20 -8.02 -5.79
N ASP A 335 17.68 -7.82 -7.02
CA ASP A 335 17.10 -8.46 -8.21
C ASP A 335 17.60 -9.88 -8.45
N LEU A 336 18.72 -10.26 -7.81
CA LEU A 336 19.37 -11.56 -7.96
C LEU A 336 19.66 -11.95 -9.41
N ASN A 337 19.83 -10.94 -10.27
CA ASN A 337 20.09 -11.08 -11.67
C ASN A 337 21.53 -10.66 -12.01
N CYS A 338 22.36 -11.65 -12.32
CA CYS A 338 23.78 -11.44 -12.62
C CYS A 338 24.06 -11.10 -14.09
N ARG A 339 23.02 -10.83 -14.89
CA ARG A 339 23.14 -10.43 -16.31
C ARG A 339 23.37 -8.92 -16.48
N ASP A 340 23.37 -8.15 -15.39
CA ASP A 340 23.40 -6.69 -15.44
C ASP A 340 24.83 -6.14 -15.61
N ARG A 341 25.29 -6.07 -16.86
CA ARG A 341 26.17 -4.97 -17.28
C ARG A 341 25.29 -3.73 -17.36
N ASP A 342 25.75 -2.58 -16.90
CA ASP A 342 25.01 -1.31 -16.99
C ASP A 342 25.94 -0.19 -17.50
N ILE A 343 25.37 0.96 -17.85
CA ILE A 343 26.10 2.15 -18.33
C ILE A 343 26.98 2.79 -17.24
N ILE A 344 26.65 2.54 -15.98
CA ILE A 344 27.54 2.73 -14.84
C ILE A 344 27.90 1.33 -14.36
N ALA A 345 29.11 0.89 -14.70
CA ALA A 345 29.53 -0.47 -14.45
C ALA A 345 29.54 -0.74 -12.93
N PRO A 346 28.92 -1.83 -12.46
CA PRO A 346 28.98 -2.21 -11.06
C PRO A 346 30.36 -2.83 -10.79
N ASP A 347 31.33 -1.97 -10.49
CA ASP A 347 32.68 -2.37 -10.12
C ASP A 347 32.79 -2.71 -8.62
N VAL A 348 33.83 -3.46 -8.26
CA VAL A 348 34.03 -3.97 -6.89
C VAL A 348 34.36 -2.84 -5.90
N ALA A 349 35.08 -1.80 -6.34
CA ALA A 349 35.44 -0.69 -5.47
C ALA A 349 34.18 0.12 -5.10
N THR A 350 33.34 0.46 -6.08
CA THR A 350 32.04 1.10 -5.85
C THR A 350 31.14 0.24 -4.97
N ALA A 351 31.10 -1.08 -5.20
CA ALA A 351 30.32 -1.99 -4.37
C ALA A 351 30.77 -2.00 -2.90
N ARG A 352 32.09 -2.04 -2.65
CA ARG A 352 32.67 -1.96 -1.30
C ARG A 352 32.39 -0.62 -0.63
N SER A 353 32.58 0.49 -1.36
CA SER A 353 32.27 1.84 -0.89
C SER A 353 30.80 2.00 -0.54
N SER A 354 29.90 1.41 -1.33
CA SER A 354 28.47 1.44 -1.08
C SER A 354 28.11 0.67 0.21
N LEU A 355 28.63 -0.55 0.40
CA LEU A 355 28.42 -1.32 1.63
C LEU A 355 28.91 -0.55 2.87
N ALA A 356 30.08 0.07 2.79
CA ALA A 356 30.63 0.88 3.88
C ALA A 356 29.80 2.14 4.15
N PHE A 357 29.39 2.87 3.11
CA PHE A 357 28.58 4.08 3.23
C PHE A 357 27.22 3.83 3.90
N TYR A 358 26.54 2.74 3.52
CA TYR A 358 25.27 2.35 4.17
C TYR A 358 25.47 1.58 5.49
N GLY A 359 26.71 1.45 5.95
CA GLY A 359 27.04 0.86 7.25
C GLY A 359 26.72 -0.63 7.34
N VAL A 360 26.83 -1.40 6.26
CA VAL A 360 26.62 -2.85 6.27
C VAL A 360 27.80 -3.51 6.98
N GLY A 361 27.55 -4.16 8.10
CA GLY A 361 28.57 -4.94 8.81
C GLY A 361 28.57 -6.42 8.42
N GLN A 362 27.41 -6.97 8.08
CA GLN A 362 27.25 -8.38 7.72
C GLN A 362 26.16 -8.59 6.68
N VAL A 363 26.33 -9.60 5.83
CA VAL A 363 25.33 -10.07 4.87
C VAL A 363 24.85 -11.46 5.27
N VAL A 364 23.54 -11.67 5.38
CA VAL A 364 22.93 -12.96 5.71
C VAL A 364 22.24 -13.51 4.48
N LEU A 365 22.77 -14.59 3.93
CA LEU A 365 22.25 -15.28 2.75
C LEU A 365 21.38 -16.47 3.17
N HIS A 366 20.11 -16.44 2.77
CA HIS A 366 19.15 -17.53 2.90
C HIS A 366 19.11 -18.37 1.63
N SER A 367 20.01 -19.35 1.52
CA SER A 367 20.10 -20.15 0.29
C SER A 367 18.87 -21.02 0.03
N GLU A 368 18.08 -21.34 1.06
CA GLU A 368 16.83 -22.09 0.97
C GLU A 368 15.69 -21.32 0.26
N ARG A 369 15.84 -20.00 0.13
CA ARG A 369 14.84 -19.12 -0.48
C ARG A 369 15.17 -18.73 -1.91
N LEU A 370 16.31 -19.18 -2.42
CA LEU A 370 16.81 -18.83 -3.74
C LEU A 370 16.73 -20.03 -4.66
N ASP A 371 16.34 -19.80 -5.90
CA ASP A 371 16.52 -20.82 -6.94
C ASP A 371 18.02 -21.00 -7.28
N ALA A 372 18.33 -21.97 -8.14
CA ALA A 372 19.70 -22.27 -8.49
C ALA A 372 20.42 -21.10 -9.19
N ASP A 373 19.72 -20.29 -9.99
CA ASP A 373 20.29 -19.19 -10.77
C ASP A 373 20.52 -17.97 -9.87
N GLU A 374 19.55 -17.65 -9.01
CA GLU A 374 19.62 -16.61 -7.99
C GLU A 374 20.74 -16.90 -6.99
N LEU A 375 20.84 -18.14 -6.50
CA LEU A 375 21.89 -18.55 -5.56
C LEU A 375 23.28 -18.43 -6.21
N ARG A 376 23.42 -18.86 -7.46
CA ARG A 376 24.68 -18.66 -8.22
C ARG A 376 24.99 -17.18 -8.35
N CYS A 377 23.98 -16.33 -8.55
CA CYS A 377 24.20 -14.90 -8.64
C CYS A 377 24.65 -14.28 -7.31
N ALA A 378 23.96 -14.59 -6.22
CA ALA A 378 24.31 -14.13 -4.88
C ALA A 378 25.75 -14.55 -4.52
N ARG A 379 26.09 -15.83 -4.71
CA ARG A 379 27.44 -16.34 -4.45
C ARG A 379 28.50 -15.72 -5.34
N ARG A 380 28.21 -15.47 -6.62
CA ARG A 380 29.16 -14.76 -7.50
C ARG A 380 29.50 -13.37 -6.96
N TRP A 381 28.52 -12.64 -6.41
CA TRP A 381 28.80 -11.35 -5.81
C TRP A 381 29.52 -11.45 -4.47
N LEU A 382 29.05 -12.32 -3.58
CA LEU A 382 29.55 -12.45 -2.21
C LEU A 382 30.90 -13.18 -2.14
N ASP A 383 31.01 -14.35 -2.78
CA ASP A 383 32.18 -15.23 -2.73
C ASP A 383 33.27 -14.80 -3.73
N GLU A 384 32.92 -14.44 -4.97
CA GLU A 384 33.91 -14.20 -6.04
C GLU A 384 34.27 -12.71 -6.20
N ARG A 385 33.27 -11.83 -6.35
CA ARG A 385 33.52 -10.41 -6.67
C ARG A 385 33.96 -9.60 -5.45
N LEU A 386 33.16 -9.64 -4.38
CA LEU A 386 33.47 -8.94 -3.14
C LEU A 386 34.49 -9.71 -2.30
N ALA A 387 34.51 -11.04 -2.45
CA ALA A 387 35.32 -11.98 -1.68
C ALA A 387 35.12 -11.79 -0.16
N LEU A 388 33.85 -11.74 0.26
CA LEU A 388 33.49 -11.56 1.66
C LEU A 388 33.82 -12.83 2.46
N PRO A 389 34.51 -12.73 3.61
CA PRO A 389 34.76 -13.88 4.46
C PRO A 389 33.47 -14.38 5.10
N ILE A 390 33.27 -15.70 5.07
CA ILE A 390 32.18 -16.37 5.78
C ILE A 390 32.49 -16.30 7.29
N ALA A 391 31.61 -15.65 8.04
CA ALA A 391 31.68 -15.56 9.50
C ALA A 391 31.09 -16.80 10.16
N ARG A 392 29.99 -17.31 9.61
CA ARG A 392 29.25 -18.47 10.12
C ARG A 392 28.40 -19.09 9.02
N GLN A 393 28.14 -20.38 9.12
CA GLN A 393 27.16 -21.06 8.29
C GLN A 393 26.44 -22.11 9.14
N GLU A 394 25.12 -22.11 9.11
CA GLU A 394 24.27 -23.09 9.79
C GLU A 394 23.14 -23.52 8.84
N GLY A 395 23.22 -24.77 8.36
CA GLY A 395 22.30 -25.27 7.34
C GLY A 395 22.32 -24.40 6.09
N PRO A 396 21.14 -23.90 5.63
CA PRO A 396 21.05 -23.09 4.42
C PRO A 396 21.35 -21.59 4.65
N ILE A 397 21.64 -21.18 5.88
CA ILE A 397 21.91 -19.78 6.22
C ILE A 397 23.41 -19.55 6.32
N ILE A 398 23.91 -18.58 5.55
CA ILE A 398 25.32 -18.21 5.47
C ILE A 398 25.47 -16.75 5.88
N VAL A 399 26.34 -16.47 6.84
CA VAL A 399 26.65 -15.12 7.30
C VAL A 399 28.03 -14.73 6.81
N TYR A 400 28.09 -13.64 6.06
CA TYR A 400 29.32 -13.03 5.57
C TYR A 400 29.65 -11.81 6.42
N ASN A 401 30.92 -11.66 6.79
CA ASN A 401 31.44 -10.42 7.35
C ASN A 401 31.75 -9.44 6.22
N VAL A 402 31.34 -8.19 6.38
CA VAL A 402 31.78 -7.10 5.52
C VAL A 402 32.99 -6.46 6.19
N PRO A 403 34.21 -6.58 5.60
CA PRO A 403 35.38 -5.88 6.11
C PRO A 403 35.17 -4.37 6.14
N HIS A 404 35.93 -3.69 7.00
CA HIS A 404 35.98 -2.24 6.94
C HIS A 404 36.61 -1.79 5.62
N TYR A 405 35.87 -0.99 4.85
CA TYR A 405 36.36 -0.37 3.62
C TYR A 405 36.36 1.14 3.80
N GLU A 406 37.43 1.79 3.37
CA GLU A 406 37.46 3.25 3.25
C GLU A 406 36.49 3.68 2.14
N PRO A 407 35.39 4.36 2.48
CA PRO A 407 34.35 4.63 1.51
C PRO A 407 34.83 5.71 0.53
N GLN A 408 34.80 5.38 -0.76
CA GLN A 408 35.10 6.32 -1.85
C GLN A 408 33.81 6.94 -2.41
N PRO A 409 33.84 8.17 -2.93
CA PRO A 409 32.70 8.77 -3.61
C PRO A 409 32.23 7.92 -4.79
N PHE A 410 30.91 7.83 -4.99
CA PHE A 410 30.34 7.08 -6.09
C PHE A 410 29.03 7.70 -6.61
N LEU A 411 28.62 7.27 -7.80
CA LEU A 411 27.32 7.63 -8.39
C LEU A 411 26.57 6.41 -8.89
N TYR A 412 25.25 6.49 -8.96
CA TYR A 412 24.39 5.47 -9.56
C TYR A 412 23.09 6.08 -10.09
N LEU A 413 22.38 5.37 -10.97
CA LEU A 413 21.10 5.82 -11.52
C LEU A 413 19.94 5.54 -10.56
N ASN A 414 18.82 6.23 -10.77
CA ASN A 414 17.58 5.87 -10.09
C ASN A 414 16.41 5.90 -11.09
N ARG A 415 15.22 6.33 -10.69
CA ARG A 415 14.03 6.31 -11.54
C ARG A 415 14.15 7.29 -12.71
N GLY A 416 13.36 7.02 -13.75
CA GLY A 416 13.27 7.89 -14.93
C GLY A 416 14.14 7.47 -16.11
N TRP A 417 14.91 6.39 -15.96
CA TRP A 417 15.64 5.74 -17.04
C TRP A 417 14.91 4.49 -17.51
N PHE A 418 14.81 4.30 -18.82
CA PHE A 418 14.31 3.06 -19.41
C PHE A 418 15.32 1.93 -19.29
N ASN A 419 14.90 0.72 -19.67
CA ASN A 419 15.74 -0.47 -19.71
C ASN A 419 17.02 -0.23 -20.52
N LEU A 420 18.08 -0.95 -20.13
CA LEU A 420 19.34 -0.93 -20.83
C LEU A 420 19.16 -1.45 -22.26
N GLU A 421 19.64 -0.67 -23.21
CA GLU A 421 19.75 -1.04 -24.61
C GLU A 421 21.20 -1.15 -25.02
N ARG A 422 21.45 -1.94 -26.07
CA ARG A 422 22.79 -2.17 -26.59
C ARG A 422 22.76 -2.48 -28.07
N ASN A 423 23.85 -2.13 -28.73
CA ASN A 423 24.26 -2.64 -30.02
C ASN A 423 25.71 -3.13 -29.93
N ASP A 424 26.34 -3.45 -31.06
CA ASP A 424 27.71 -3.98 -31.09
C ASP A 424 28.77 -3.00 -30.55
N THR A 425 28.46 -1.70 -30.48
CA THR A 425 29.45 -0.65 -30.18
C THR A 425 29.17 0.13 -28.91
N ARG A 426 27.93 0.16 -28.41
CA ARG A 426 27.56 0.93 -27.22
C ARG A 426 26.40 0.31 -26.44
N GLN A 427 26.35 0.64 -25.15
CA GLN A 427 25.21 0.42 -24.27
C GLN A 427 24.65 1.77 -23.83
N TRP A 428 23.34 1.87 -23.64
CA TRP A 428 22.72 3.13 -23.28
C TRP A 428 21.38 2.96 -22.56
N ARG A 429 20.94 4.03 -21.89
CA ARG A 429 19.59 4.13 -21.32
C ARG A 429 18.92 5.42 -21.77
N TRP A 430 17.69 5.31 -22.27
CA TRP A 430 16.87 6.48 -22.57
C TRP A 430 16.30 7.08 -21.29
N MET A 431 16.27 8.41 -21.23
CA MET A 431 15.58 9.16 -20.20
C MET A 431 14.13 9.41 -20.62
N SER A 432 13.20 9.30 -19.67
CA SER A 432 11.83 9.82 -19.82
C SER A 432 11.83 11.35 -19.70
N THR A 433 10.73 11.96 -19.25
CA THR A 433 10.65 13.41 -18.98
C THR A 433 11.59 13.86 -17.86
N ARG A 434 11.98 12.94 -16.98
CA ARG A 434 12.91 13.16 -15.87
C ARG A 434 13.80 11.95 -15.70
N GLY A 435 15.07 12.16 -15.38
CA GLY A 435 16.04 11.13 -15.01
C GLY A 435 16.76 11.52 -13.74
N LEU A 436 16.87 10.58 -12.80
CA LEU A 436 17.54 10.78 -11.52
C LEU A 436 18.89 10.07 -11.49
N LEU A 437 19.90 10.77 -11.00
CA LEU A 437 21.17 10.19 -10.58
C LEU A 437 21.39 10.54 -9.11
N TYR A 438 22.03 9.63 -8.40
CA TYR A 438 22.49 9.87 -7.04
C TYR A 438 24.00 10.01 -7.01
N ILE A 439 24.47 10.95 -6.21
CA ILE A 439 25.88 11.21 -5.95
C ILE A 439 26.07 11.03 -4.46
N VAL A 440 27.03 10.18 -4.09
CA VAL A 440 27.33 9.88 -2.69
C VAL A 440 28.70 10.43 -2.35
N ASN A 441 28.73 11.35 -1.39
CA ASN A 441 29.94 11.82 -0.74
C ASN A 441 30.03 11.16 0.65
N PRO A 442 30.88 10.15 0.83
CA PRO A 442 31.00 9.46 2.11
C PRO A 442 31.85 10.22 3.14
N ALA A 443 32.49 11.32 2.77
CA ALA A 443 33.29 12.11 3.69
C ALA A 443 32.42 12.90 4.68
N ASN A 444 33.01 13.29 5.81
CA ASN A 444 32.33 14.09 6.83
C ASN A 444 32.33 15.60 6.52
N GLU A 445 32.84 16.01 5.36
CA GLU A 445 32.89 17.39 4.89
C GLU A 445 32.43 17.52 3.43
N PRO A 446 31.94 18.71 3.01
CA PRO A 446 31.62 18.96 1.62
C PRO A 446 32.84 18.83 0.71
N ARG A 447 32.67 18.19 -0.45
CA ARG A 447 33.74 17.98 -1.44
C ARG A 447 33.34 18.47 -2.82
N HIS A 448 34.33 18.89 -3.61
CA HIS A 448 34.13 19.32 -4.98
C HIS A 448 34.16 18.10 -5.91
N PHE A 449 33.15 17.97 -6.76
CA PHE A 449 33.06 16.89 -7.73
C PHE A 449 32.78 17.42 -9.13
N ALA A 450 33.42 16.80 -10.12
CA ALA A 450 33.02 16.87 -11.51
C ALA A 450 32.17 15.64 -11.85
N VAL A 451 30.90 15.87 -12.15
CA VAL A 451 29.98 14.85 -12.69
C VAL A 451 30.03 14.95 -14.21
N THR A 452 30.63 13.95 -14.83
CA THR A 452 30.71 13.85 -16.29
C THR A 452 29.58 12.97 -16.82
N LEU A 453 28.78 13.50 -17.75
CA LEU A 453 27.67 12.81 -18.40
C LEU A 453 27.90 12.74 -19.91
N HIS A 454 27.77 11.55 -20.49
CA HIS A 454 27.84 11.34 -21.93
C HIS A 454 26.42 11.25 -22.50
N LEU A 455 25.96 12.36 -23.10
CA LEU A 455 24.57 12.57 -23.48
C LEU A 455 24.42 12.81 -24.99
N GLU A 456 23.29 12.38 -25.53
CA GLU A 456 22.81 12.71 -26.88
C GLU A 456 21.29 12.89 -26.82
N SER A 457 20.74 13.85 -27.55
CA SER A 457 19.28 14.08 -27.53
C SER A 457 18.57 13.25 -28.59
N PHE A 458 17.33 12.86 -28.31
CA PHE A 458 16.52 12.15 -29.28
C PHE A 458 16.06 13.08 -30.40
N GLN A 459 16.58 12.87 -31.61
CA GLN A 459 16.24 13.48 -32.92
C GLN A 459 16.46 15.00 -33.06
N GLU A 460 16.20 15.78 -32.02
CA GLU A 460 16.24 17.25 -32.04
C GLU A 460 17.01 17.81 -30.84
N PRO A 461 17.56 19.03 -30.92
CA PRO A 461 18.16 19.72 -29.78
C PRO A 461 17.19 19.87 -28.60
N ARG A 462 17.64 19.55 -27.39
CA ARG A 462 16.82 19.67 -26.17
C ARG A 462 17.52 20.48 -25.10
N ALA A 463 16.78 21.38 -24.47
CA ALA A 463 17.22 22.04 -23.24
C ALA A 463 16.89 21.14 -22.04
N ILE A 464 17.92 20.67 -21.34
CA ILE A 464 17.80 19.79 -20.18
C ILE A 464 18.12 20.59 -18.94
N ALA A 465 17.11 20.82 -18.10
CA ALA A 465 17.28 21.46 -16.81
C ALA A 465 17.96 20.48 -15.84
N ALA A 466 19.00 20.94 -15.15
CA ALA A 466 19.67 20.21 -14.09
C ALA A 466 19.34 20.86 -12.73
N THR A 467 18.95 20.03 -11.77
CA THR A 467 18.70 20.44 -10.38
C THR A 467 19.45 19.52 -9.43
N PHE A 468 20.08 20.09 -8.40
CA PHE A 468 20.79 19.37 -7.35
C PHE A 468 20.13 19.63 -6.00
N ASN A 469 19.63 18.57 -5.35
CA ASN A 469 18.83 18.65 -4.12
C ASN A 469 17.70 19.70 -4.21
N GLY A 470 17.02 19.74 -5.36
CA GLY A 470 15.93 20.69 -5.65
C GLY A 470 16.36 22.11 -6.02
N ARG A 471 17.65 22.46 -5.93
CA ARG A 471 18.18 23.75 -6.39
C ARG A 471 18.50 23.70 -7.87
N VAL A 472 18.08 24.71 -8.64
CA VAL A 472 18.37 24.80 -10.07
C VAL A 472 19.85 25.10 -10.28
N LEU A 473 20.53 24.24 -11.03
CA LEU A 473 21.91 24.45 -11.47
C LEU A 473 21.96 25.25 -12.79
N GLY A 474 20.97 25.03 -13.66
CA GLY A 474 20.88 25.65 -14.98
C GLY A 474 20.28 24.69 -16.01
N SER A 475 20.47 25.00 -17.29
CA SER A 475 20.08 24.15 -18.41
C SER A 475 21.26 23.84 -19.32
N MET A 476 21.30 22.61 -19.83
CA MET A 476 22.27 22.14 -20.82
C MET A 476 21.56 21.97 -22.16
N HIS A 477 22.15 22.47 -23.24
CA HIS A 477 21.68 22.19 -24.59
C HIS A 477 22.29 20.88 -25.08
N VAL A 478 21.47 19.82 -25.09
CA VAL A 478 21.84 18.50 -25.57
C VAL A 478 21.48 18.39 -27.05
N LEU A 479 22.46 18.03 -27.89
CA LEU A 479 22.31 17.97 -29.35
C LEU A 479 22.14 16.53 -29.84
N PRO A 480 21.45 16.32 -30.97
CA PRO A 480 21.26 14.99 -31.54
C PRO A 480 22.49 14.56 -32.36
N ASN A 481 22.46 13.32 -32.86
CA ASN A 481 23.40 12.71 -33.82
C ASN A 481 24.79 12.35 -33.28
N ALA A 482 25.22 12.89 -32.14
CA ALA A 482 26.49 12.55 -31.55
C ALA A 482 26.43 12.65 -30.02
N THR A 483 26.98 11.64 -29.35
CA THR A 483 27.21 11.67 -27.90
C THR A 483 28.27 12.72 -27.57
N ARG A 484 27.95 13.62 -26.64
CA ARG A 484 28.83 14.69 -26.16
C ARG A 484 29.04 14.58 -24.65
N ARG A 485 30.19 15.07 -24.21
CA ARG A 485 30.55 15.15 -22.79
C ARG A 485 29.98 16.45 -22.21
N TYR A 486 29.22 16.32 -21.13
CA TYR A 486 28.74 17.42 -20.30
C TYR A 486 29.32 17.27 -18.91
N GLU A 487 29.82 18.34 -18.33
CA GLU A 487 30.47 18.32 -17.03
C GLU A 487 29.79 19.30 -16.08
N LEU A 488 29.38 18.80 -14.92
CA LEU A 488 28.75 19.57 -13.86
C LEU A 488 29.69 19.62 -12.66
N LEU A 489 30.11 20.82 -12.28
CA LEU A 489 30.95 21.04 -11.11
C LEU A 489 30.06 21.33 -9.91
N LEU A 490 30.12 20.44 -8.90
CA LEU A 490 29.22 20.48 -7.75
C LEU A 490 30.03 20.49 -6.45
N LEU A 491 29.62 21.33 -5.51
CA LEU A 491 29.99 21.17 -4.11
C LEU A 491 28.95 20.26 -3.46
N VAL A 492 29.36 19.04 -3.13
CA VAL A 492 28.46 17.98 -2.63
C VAL A 492 28.69 17.85 -1.13
N PRO A 493 27.68 18.15 -0.27
CA PRO A 493 27.78 17.93 1.16
C PRO A 493 28.01 16.44 1.51
N PRO A 494 28.29 16.12 2.79
CA PRO A 494 28.27 14.74 3.27
C PRO A 494 26.92 14.07 3.03
N GLY A 495 26.96 12.83 2.53
CA GLY A 495 25.79 11.97 2.37
C GLY A 495 25.39 11.70 0.92
N GLU A 496 24.13 11.28 0.78
CA GLU A 496 23.51 10.90 -0.49
C GLU A 496 22.70 12.09 -1.04
N HIS A 497 22.94 12.44 -2.31
CA HIS A 497 22.36 13.63 -2.92
C HIS A 497 21.78 13.36 -4.31
N GLU A 498 20.65 13.99 -4.61
CA GLU A 498 19.91 13.82 -5.86
C GLU A 498 20.36 14.85 -6.91
N LEU A 499 20.84 14.37 -8.05
CA LEU A 499 20.97 15.13 -9.29
C LEU A 499 19.84 14.73 -10.24
N ARG A 500 18.95 15.67 -10.51
CA ARG A 500 17.80 15.48 -11.38
C ARG A 500 17.99 16.22 -12.70
N LEU A 501 17.80 15.48 -13.79
CA LEU A 501 17.72 16.00 -15.16
C LEU A 501 16.24 16.02 -15.59
N SER A 502 15.79 17.09 -16.21
CA SER A 502 14.41 17.23 -16.71
C SER A 502 14.40 17.87 -18.09
N GLY A 503 13.59 17.33 -19.00
CA GLY A 503 13.54 17.79 -20.36
C GLY A 503 12.28 17.37 -21.12
N PRO A 504 11.99 18.01 -22.26
CA PRO A 504 10.88 17.62 -23.12
C PRO A 504 11.14 16.24 -23.74
N THR A 505 10.07 15.49 -23.99
CA THR A 505 10.11 14.17 -24.63
C THR A 505 9.40 14.17 -25.97
N THR A 506 9.86 13.32 -26.89
CA THR A 506 9.16 12.97 -28.12
C THR A 506 8.89 11.46 -28.11
N THR A 507 7.75 11.04 -28.66
CA THR A 507 7.42 9.62 -28.74
C THR A 507 8.33 8.93 -29.74
N ASP A 508 9.05 7.90 -29.29
CA ASP A 508 9.80 7.00 -30.15
C ASP A 508 8.80 6.11 -30.92
N PRO A 509 8.66 6.26 -32.25
CA PRO A 509 7.70 5.49 -33.02
C PRO A 509 8.03 3.99 -33.06
N ALA A 510 9.27 3.59 -32.84
CA ALA A 510 9.67 2.17 -32.83
C ALA A 510 9.30 1.48 -31.51
N ALA A 511 9.42 2.20 -30.39
CA ALA A 511 9.20 1.66 -29.04
C ALA A 511 7.89 2.09 -28.39
N GLY A 512 7.14 3.03 -28.99
CA GLY A 512 5.85 3.52 -28.48
C GLY A 512 5.94 4.29 -27.15
N ARG A 513 7.13 4.77 -26.77
CA ARG A 513 7.39 5.44 -25.47
C ARG A 513 7.96 6.84 -25.66
N ALA A 514 7.67 7.73 -24.72
CA ALA A 514 8.18 9.10 -24.75
C ALA A 514 9.61 9.18 -24.18
N VAL A 515 10.58 9.60 -25.00
CA VAL A 515 12.01 9.69 -24.66
C VAL A 515 12.55 11.10 -24.85
N SER A 516 13.55 11.49 -24.06
CA SER A 516 14.17 12.82 -24.09
C SER A 516 15.62 12.75 -24.59
N ILE A 517 16.53 12.28 -23.74
CA ILE A 517 17.95 12.11 -24.04
C ILE A 517 18.37 10.68 -23.77
N VAL A 518 19.47 10.27 -24.37
CA VAL A 518 20.16 9.02 -24.02
C VAL A 518 21.36 9.32 -23.15
N LEU A 519 21.56 8.51 -22.12
CA LEU A 519 22.79 8.45 -21.32
C LEU A 519 23.57 7.20 -21.71
N VAL A 520 24.84 7.40 -22.06
CA VAL A 520 25.76 6.33 -22.49
C VAL A 520 26.73 5.96 -21.38
N ALA A 521 27.19 6.96 -20.62
CA ALA A 521 28.08 6.78 -19.49
C ALA A 521 27.97 7.98 -18.54
N ALA A 522 28.23 7.73 -17.25
CA ALA A 522 28.36 8.77 -16.25
C ALA A 522 29.54 8.46 -15.33
N HIS A 523 30.31 9.49 -14.98
CA HIS A 523 31.50 9.37 -14.14
C HIS A 523 31.51 10.44 -13.06
N LEU A 524 31.99 10.07 -11.87
CA LEU A 524 32.24 10.98 -10.76
C LEU A 524 33.75 11.12 -10.58
N HIS A 525 34.23 12.36 -10.55
CA HIS A 525 35.62 12.65 -10.22
C HIS A 525 35.68 13.66 -9.09
N GLU A 526 36.38 13.32 -8.02
CA GLU A 526 36.72 14.28 -6.98
C GLU A 526 37.73 15.29 -7.51
N LEU A 527 37.49 16.57 -7.23
CA LEU A 527 38.37 17.66 -7.57
C LEU A 527 39.24 18.01 -6.35
N PRO A 528 40.49 18.45 -6.57
CA PRO A 528 41.43 18.78 -5.50
C PRO A 528 40.99 19.96 -4.63
#